data_AF-A0A7K4GNL9-F1
#
_entry.id   AF-A0A7K4GNL9-F1
#
_cell.length_a   1.000
_cell.length_b   1.000
_cell.length_c   1.000
_cell.angle_alpha   90.00
_cell.angle_beta   90.00
_cell.angle_gamma   90.00
#
_symmetry.space_group_name_H-M   'P 1'
#
loop_
_entity.id
_entity.type
_entity.pdbx_description
1 polymer ?
#
loop_
_entity_poly.entity_id
_entity_poly.type
_entity_poly.pdbx_seq_one_letter_code
_entity_poly.pdbx_strand_id
1 'polypeptide(L)' 'MAWGGSLNKEGSNHFRNLREADKVIKYLESLKRELIDKEKQKVSETINIIIKHYTKESKSESLD' A
#
# COMPACT_ATOMS: atom_id res chain seq x y z
N MET A 1 -27.71 11.42 -19.13
CA MET A 1 -26.38 11.87 -18.67
C MET A 1 -26.40 11.84 -17.15
N ALA A 2 -25.68 10.92 -16.52
CA ALA A 2 -25.55 10.88 -15.06
C ALA A 2 -24.06 10.88 -14.71
N TRP A 3 -23.59 12.05 -14.28
CA TRP A 3 -22.22 12.39 -13.90
C TRP A 3 -21.84 11.77 -12.54
N GLY A 4 -22.09 10.47 -12.33
CA GLY A 4 -21.88 9.79 -11.04
C GLY A 4 -20.88 8.63 -11.06
N GLY A 5 -20.38 8.23 -12.23
CA GLY A 5 -19.53 7.04 -12.38
C GLY A 5 -18.03 7.26 -12.14
N SER A 6 -17.54 8.49 -12.22
CA SER A 6 -16.09 8.79 -12.16
C SER A 6 -15.57 8.82 -10.71
N LEU A 7 -16.29 9.48 -9.80
CA LEU A 7 -15.92 9.61 -8.38
C LEU A 7 -15.83 8.25 -7.66
N ASN A 8 -16.71 7.30 -7.99
CA ASN A 8 -16.67 5.95 -7.39
C ASN A 8 -15.53 5.08 -7.91
N LYS A 9 -14.99 5.35 -9.12
CA LYS A 9 -13.88 4.57 -9.67
C LYS A 9 -12.58 4.86 -8.96
N GLU A 10 -12.31 6.12 -8.62
CA GLU A 10 -11.05 6.53 -7.97
C GLU A 10 -10.96 5.98 -6.55
N GLY A 11 -12.01 6.17 -5.73
CA GLY A 11 -12.07 5.59 -4.39
C GLY A 11 -12.07 4.05 -4.38
N SER A 12 -12.77 3.42 -5.33
CA SER A 12 -12.76 1.96 -5.49
C SER A 12 -11.39 1.42 -5.91
N ASN A 13 -10.70 2.13 -6.81
CA ASN A 13 -9.33 1.79 -7.23
C ASN A 13 -8.34 1.97 -6.09
N HIS A 14 -8.44 3.04 -5.30
CA HIS A 14 -7.58 3.25 -4.14
C HIS A 14 -7.75 2.11 -3.11
N PHE A 15 -9.00 1.75 -2.78
CA PHE A 15 -9.27 0.62 -1.88
C PHE A 15 -8.76 -0.72 -2.43
N ARG A 16 -8.89 -0.94 -3.74
CA ARG A 16 -8.33 -2.13 -4.41
C ARG A 16 -6.81 -2.17 -4.29
N ASN A 17 -6.14 -1.05 -4.54
CA ASN A 17 -4.69 -0.94 -4.45
C ASN A 17 -4.18 -1.15 -3.01
N LEU A 18 -4.87 -0.59 -2.02
CA LEU A 18 -4.61 -0.84 -0.59
C LEU A 18 -4.72 -2.34 -0.24
N ARG A 19 -5.76 -3.01 -0.74
CA ARG A 19 -5.95 -4.45 -0.50
C ARG A 19 -4.84 -5.29 -1.13
N GLU A 20 -4.40 -4.96 -2.34
CA GLU A 20 -3.27 -5.66 -2.96
C GLU A 20 -1.96 -5.37 -2.22
N ALA A 21 -1.74 -4.13 -1.77
CA ALA A 21 -0.57 -3.78 -0.96
C ALA A 21 -0.52 -4.57 0.36
N ASP A 22 -1.65 -4.74 1.05
CA ASP A 22 -1.74 -5.55 2.27
C ASP A 22 -1.34 -7.02 2.03
N LYS A 23 -1.77 -7.62 0.91
CA LYS A 23 -1.35 -8.99 0.54
C LYS A 23 0.15 -9.06 0.29
N VAL A 24 0.72 -8.08 -0.40
CA VAL A 24 2.16 -8.01 -0.68
C VAL A 24 2.94 -7.87 0.62
N ILE A 25 2.50 -7.01 1.55
CA ILE A 25 3.14 -6.85 2.86
C ILE A 25 3.12 -8.17 3.63
N LYS A 26 1.98 -8.87 3.69
CA LYS A 26 1.87 -10.18 4.35
C LYS A 26 2.81 -11.21 3.74
N TYR A 27 2.91 -11.25 2.42
CA TYR A 27 3.85 -12.11 1.73
C TYR A 27 5.30 -11.76 2.11
N LEU A 28 5.69 -10.48 2.07
CA LEU A 28 7.04 -10.03 2.42
C LEU A 28 7.40 -10.33 3.88
N GLU A 29 6.45 -10.20 4.81
CA GLU A 29 6.64 -10.60 6.21
C GLU A 29 6.84 -12.12 6.37
N SER A 30 6.13 -12.93 5.57
CA SER A 30 6.36 -14.37 5.55
C SER A 30 7.74 -14.71 4.96
N LEU A 31 8.13 -14.05 3.87
CA LEU A 31 9.41 -14.24 3.20
C LEU A 31 10.59 -13.92 4.13
N LYS A 32 10.48 -12.89 4.97
CA LYS A 32 11.50 -12.54 5.98
C LYS A 32 11.89 -13.72 6.90
N ARG A 33 11.02 -14.71 7.09
CA ARG A 33 11.30 -15.87 7.94
C ARG A 33 12.33 -16.83 7.32
N GLU A 34 12.47 -16.80 6.01
CA GLU A 34 13.32 -17.71 5.23
C GLU A 34 14.65 -17.07 4.81
N LEU A 35 14.78 -15.75 4.97
CA LEU A 35 15.93 -14.97 4.51
C LEU A 35 17.04 -14.85 5.56
N ILE A 36 18.25 -14.49 5.12
CA ILE A 36 19.33 -14.10 6.03
C ILE A 36 19.19 -12.65 6.49
N ASP A 37 19.87 -12.26 7.57
CA ASP A 37 19.63 -10.96 8.23
C ASP A 37 19.86 -9.75 7.31
N LYS A 38 20.84 -9.82 6.40
CA LYS A 38 21.10 -8.76 5.41
C LYS A 38 19.93 -8.59 4.42
N GLU A 39 19.25 -9.67 4.07
CA GLU A 39 18.11 -9.65 3.15
C GLU A 39 16.82 -9.25 3.88
N LYS A 40 16.65 -9.70 5.14
CA LYS A 40 15.55 -9.24 6.01
C LYS A 40 15.52 -7.73 6.16
N GLN A 41 16.70 -7.10 6.25
CA GLN A 41 16.79 -5.64 6.31
C GLN A 41 16.21 -4.99 5.06
N LYS A 42 16.60 -5.45 3.86
CA LYS A 42 16.08 -4.94 2.58
C LYS A 42 14.57 -5.14 2.43
N VAL A 43 14.07 -6.30 2.86
CA VAL A 43 12.62 -6.56 2.83
C VAL A 43 11.88 -5.64 3.80
N SER A 44 12.44 -5.40 4.99
CA SER A 44 11.85 -4.47 5.97
C SER A 44 11.84 -3.02 5.44
N GLU A 45 12.92 -2.59 4.79
CA GLU A 45 12.97 -1.29 4.10
C GLU A 45 11.89 -1.19 3.01
N THR A 46 11.70 -2.26 2.23
CA THR A 46 10.68 -2.32 1.18
C THR A 46 9.26 -2.22 1.74
N ILE A 47 8.95 -2.96 2.81
CA ILE A 47 7.66 -2.87 3.50
C ILE A 47 7.41 -1.43 3.99
N ASN A 48 8.42 -0.79 4.57
CA ASN A 48 8.32 0.59 5.04
C ASN A 48 8.05 1.59 3.91
N ILE A 49 8.64 1.39 2.73
CA ILE A 49 8.37 2.22 1.55
C ILE A 49 6.90 2.08 1.12
N ILE A 50 6.37 0.86 1.08
CA ILE A 50 4.98 0.59 0.71
C ILE A 50 4.03 1.25 1.71
N ILE A 51 4.23 1.00 3.02
CA ILE A 51 3.41 1.62 4.07
C ILE A 51 3.46 3.14 3.96
N LYS A 52 4.66 3.71 3.84
CA LYS A 52 4.83 5.17 3.73
C LYS A 52 4.11 5.75 2.51
N HIS A 53 4.13 5.08 1.36
CA HIS A 53 3.43 5.54 0.16
C HIS A 53 1.93 5.71 0.42
N TYR A 54 1.28 4.67 0.97
CA TYR A 54 -0.15 4.71 1.25
C TYR A 54 -0.53 5.54 2.49
N THR A 55 0.37 5.71 3.46
CA THR A 55 0.13 6.56 4.65
C THR A 55 0.36 8.04 4.36
N LYS A 56 1.16 8.38 3.33
CA LYS A 56 1.43 9.78 2.98
C LYS A 56 0.29 10.39 2.16
N GLU A 57 -0.40 9.59 1.35
CA GLU A 57 -1.63 10.01 0.65
C GLU A 57 -2.74 10.39 1.64
N SER A 58 -2.83 9.71 2.79
CA SER A 58 -3.84 10.04 3.81
C SER A 58 -3.64 11.39 4.52
N LYS A 59 -2.51 12.08 4.30
CA LYS A 59 -2.20 13.39 4.90
C LYS A 59 -2.31 14.56 3.93
N SER A 60 -2.35 14.31 2.63
CA SER A 60 -2.47 15.36 1.60
C SER A 60 -3.91 15.67 1.19
N GLU A 61 -4.89 14.86 1.61
CA GLU A 61 -6.32 15.07 1.28
C GLU A 61 -7.12 15.80 2.39
N SER A 62 -6.48 16.24 3.49
CA SER A 62 -7.16 16.90 4.61
C SER A 62 -6.85 18.39 4.75
N LEU A 63 -6.44 19.06 3.67
CA LEU A 63 -6.22 20.50 3.62
C LEU A 63 -6.92 21.08 2.38
N ASP A 64 -8.24 21.09 2.43
CA ASP A 64 -9.12 21.98 1.64
C ASP A 64 -10.33 22.38 2.49
#